data_AF-A0A2N7QFU9-F1
#
_entry.id   AF-A0A2N7QFU9-F1
#
_cell.length_a   1.000
_cell.length_b   1.000
_cell.length_c   1.000
_cell.angle_alpha   90.00
_cell.angle_beta   90.00
_cell.angle_gamma   90.00
#
_symmetry.space_group_name_H-M   'P 1'
#
loop_
_entity.id
_entity.type
_entity.pdbx_description
1 polymer ?
#
loop_
_entity_poly.entity_id
_entity_poly.type
_entity_poly.pdbx_seq_one_letter_code
_entity_poly.pdbx_strand_id
1 'polypeptide(L)'
;MISLVFPGQGSQYIGMAKDFFDNFELVKNLFDKAEKLSNLPLKKLCFKGPIDELTQTINLQVCLTITNIACYEVLKSELEKRNIEISFVSGHSLGEYSALYAAKVLSLEDTLTVVKERGRLMDEEGKKSASAMYAIIGFPLRDLEDLVKSAEDTVVVANYNSPKQFVISGKVPAVDKVAEKVKNLGGKIVKLKVSAGFHSPLMKEAEVKFNKILDSLYWNDPVIPFVSNITGKEETSGTIIK
;
A
#
# COMPACT_ATOMS: atom_id res chain seq x y z
N MET A 1 23.78 -4.37 -7.90
CA MET A 1 22.69 -3.40 -7.67
C MET A 1 21.58 -4.13 -6.94
N ILE A 2 21.18 -3.64 -5.77
CA ILE A 2 20.05 -4.20 -5.00
C ILE A 2 18.99 -3.13 -4.89
N SER A 3 17.76 -3.46 -5.28
CA SER A 3 16.61 -2.58 -5.10
C SER A 3 15.59 -3.29 -4.22
N LEU A 4 15.02 -2.56 -3.25
CA LEU A 4 13.98 -3.12 -2.38
C LEU A 4 12.61 -2.62 -2.83
N VAL A 5 11.68 -3.55 -2.99
CA VAL A 5 10.28 -3.24 -3.31
C VAL A 5 9.40 -3.77 -2.19
N PHE A 6 8.70 -2.86 -1.52
CA PHE A 6 7.84 -3.19 -0.38
C PHE A 6 6.42 -3.54 -0.86
N PRO A 7 5.85 -4.68 -0.43
CA PRO A 7 4.50 -5.07 -0.83
C PRO A 7 3.42 -4.22 -0.15
N GLY A 8 2.28 -4.09 -0.83
CA GLY A 8 1.08 -3.41 -0.34
C GLY A 8 -0.03 -4.37 0.11
N GLN A 9 -1.22 -3.81 0.37
CA GLN A 9 -2.39 -4.57 0.83
C GLN A 9 -2.72 -5.75 -0.11
N GLY A 10 -3.03 -6.90 0.47
CA GLY A 10 -3.30 -8.16 -0.24
C GLY A 10 -2.22 -9.23 -0.02
N SER A 11 -1.05 -8.86 0.50
CA SER A 11 0.04 -9.80 0.82
C SER A 11 0.06 -10.29 2.26
N GLN A 12 -0.88 -9.85 3.10
CA GLN A 12 -0.93 -10.23 4.52
C GLN A 12 -1.33 -11.69 4.72
N TYR A 13 -0.83 -12.27 5.80
CA TYR A 13 -1.19 -13.60 6.28
C TYR A 13 -1.00 -13.67 7.79
N ILE A 14 -1.70 -14.61 8.45
CA ILE A 14 -1.52 -14.85 9.89
C ILE A 14 -0.15 -15.48 10.13
N GLY A 15 0.60 -14.92 11.06
CA GLY A 15 1.99 -15.29 11.36
C GLY A 15 3.02 -14.40 10.68
N MET A 16 2.61 -13.38 9.92
CA MET A 16 3.56 -12.45 9.30
C MET A 16 4.45 -11.76 10.36
N ALA A 17 5.74 -11.63 10.05
CA ALA A 17 6.81 -11.16 10.96
C ALA A 17 7.02 -11.97 12.25
N LYS A 18 6.31 -13.09 12.49
CA LYS A 18 6.44 -13.86 13.75
C LYS A 18 7.83 -14.44 13.94
N ASP A 19 8.41 -15.05 12.91
CA ASP A 19 9.76 -15.61 12.98
C ASP A 19 10.81 -14.52 13.24
N PHE A 20 10.64 -13.35 12.63
CA PHE A 20 11.49 -12.19 12.88
C PHE A 20 11.35 -11.69 14.33
N PHE A 21 10.12 -11.60 14.84
CA PHE A 21 9.83 -11.21 16.22
C PHE A 21 10.45 -12.17 17.24
N ASP A 22 10.38 -13.48 17.01
CA ASP A 22 10.91 -14.48 17.95
C ASP A 22 12.44 -14.48 17.99
N ASN A 23 13.10 -14.21 16.86
CA ASN A 23 14.55 -14.39 16.71
C ASN A 23 15.37 -13.09 16.80
N PHE A 24 14.75 -11.91 16.66
CA PHE A 24 15.47 -10.64 16.62
C PHE A 24 14.93 -9.65 17.66
N GLU A 25 15.76 -9.27 18.63
CA GLU A 25 15.39 -8.34 19.70
C GLU A 25 14.99 -6.96 19.17
N LEU A 26 15.62 -6.51 18.08
CA LEU A 26 15.24 -5.25 17.41
C LEU A 26 13.79 -5.27 16.93
N VAL A 27 13.30 -6.43 16.46
CA VAL A 27 11.93 -6.59 15.94
C VAL A 27 10.93 -6.60 17.09
N LYS A 28 11.28 -7.19 18.24
CA LYS A 28 10.43 -7.12 19.45
C LYS A 28 10.23 -5.67 19.88
N ASN A 29 11.32 -4.93 20.03
CA ASN A 29 11.29 -3.52 20.40
C ASN A 29 10.49 -2.68 19.40
N LEU A 30 10.64 -2.96 18.10
CA LEU A 30 9.91 -2.30 17.03
C LEU A 30 8.40 -2.53 17.14
N PHE A 31 7.95 -3.78 17.35
CA PHE A 31 6.54 -4.10 17.54
C PHE A 31 5.99 -3.48 18.82
N ASP A 32 6.71 -3.54 19.94
CA ASP A 32 6.28 -2.94 21.21
C ASP A 32 6.10 -1.42 21.10
N LYS A 33 7.04 -0.74 20.44
CA LYS A 33 6.95 0.69 20.15
C LYS A 33 5.77 0.99 19.22
N ALA A 34 5.58 0.18 18.17
CA ALA A 34 4.51 0.39 17.21
C ALA A 34 3.11 0.17 17.81
N GLU A 35 2.92 -0.83 18.68
CA GLU A 35 1.66 -1.02 19.40
C GLU A 35 1.35 0.19 20.31
N LYS A 36 2.35 0.70 21.02
CA LYS A 36 2.19 1.89 21.88
C LYS A 36 1.81 3.14 21.06
N LEU A 37 2.46 3.37 19.93
CA LEU A 37 2.21 4.54 19.08
C LEU A 37 0.87 4.44 18.33
N SER A 38 0.55 3.26 17.80
CA SER A 38 -0.68 3.06 17.03
C SER A 38 -1.91 2.86 17.92
N ASN A 39 -1.73 2.45 19.17
CA ASN A 39 -2.78 1.96 20.06
C ASN A 39 -3.57 0.79 19.44
N LEU A 40 -2.89 -0.08 18.71
CA LEU A 40 -3.44 -1.29 18.10
C LEU A 40 -2.72 -2.53 18.64
N PRO A 41 -3.41 -3.67 18.79
CA PRO A 41 -2.81 -4.92 19.25
C PRO A 41 -2.09 -5.65 18.08
N LEU A 42 -1.08 -5.00 17.50
CA LEU A 42 -0.39 -5.45 16.28
C LEU A 42 0.15 -6.88 16.39
N LYS A 43 0.71 -7.29 17.53
CA LYS A 43 1.20 -8.65 17.76
C LYS A 43 0.07 -9.67 17.69
N LYS A 44 -1.09 -9.36 18.28
CA LYS A 44 -2.28 -10.23 18.19
C LYS A 44 -2.76 -10.34 16.74
N LEU A 45 -2.94 -9.20 16.08
CA LEU A 45 -3.46 -9.12 14.71
C LEU A 45 -2.55 -9.84 13.71
N CYS A 46 -1.24 -9.57 13.74
CA CYS A 46 -0.28 -10.15 12.82
C CYS A 46 -0.05 -11.63 13.09
N PHE A 47 0.11 -12.04 14.35
CA PHE A 47 0.60 -13.39 14.67
C PHE A 47 -0.52 -14.41 14.89
N LYS A 48 -1.70 -13.97 15.33
CA LYS A 48 -2.80 -14.86 15.73
C LYS A 48 -4.09 -14.62 14.93
N GLY A 49 -4.32 -13.39 14.46
CA GLY A 49 -5.53 -13.02 13.73
C GLY A 49 -6.73 -12.76 14.65
N PRO A 50 -7.97 -12.96 14.16
CA PRO A 50 -8.35 -13.65 12.92
C PRO A 50 -8.02 -12.88 11.62
N ILE A 51 -7.97 -13.59 10.49
CA ILE A 51 -7.59 -13.00 9.19
C ILE A 51 -8.55 -11.89 8.73
N ASP A 52 -9.83 -12.02 9.07
CA ASP A 52 -10.83 -11.02 8.72
C ASP A 52 -10.62 -9.70 9.48
N GLU A 53 -10.19 -9.76 10.75
CA GLU A 53 -9.85 -8.58 11.55
C GLU A 53 -8.54 -7.95 11.07
N LEU A 54 -7.52 -8.78 10.77
CA LEU A 54 -6.26 -8.31 10.20
C LEU A 54 -6.46 -7.62 8.84
N THR A 55 -7.37 -8.12 8.02
CA THR A 55 -7.61 -7.63 6.65
C THR A 55 -8.44 -6.35 6.60
N GLN A 56 -9.05 -5.93 7.71
CA GLN A 56 -9.73 -4.62 7.76
C GLN A 56 -8.72 -3.51 7.47
N THR A 57 -9.04 -2.61 6.53
CA THR A 57 -8.12 -1.57 6.04
C THR A 57 -7.53 -0.74 7.18
N ILE A 58 -8.31 -0.42 8.21
CA ILE A 58 -7.86 0.32 9.39
C ILE A 58 -6.74 -0.39 10.19
N ASN A 59 -6.75 -1.73 10.22
CA ASN A 59 -5.75 -2.54 10.91
C ASN A 59 -4.58 -2.90 9.98
N LEU A 60 -4.92 -3.33 8.76
CA LEU A 60 -3.99 -3.87 7.79
C LEU A 60 -2.89 -2.89 7.43
N GLN A 61 -3.21 -1.60 7.29
CA GLN A 61 -2.22 -0.62 6.87
C GLN A 61 -1.07 -0.50 7.87
N VAL A 62 -1.39 -0.47 9.17
CA VAL A 62 -0.37 -0.43 10.23
C VAL A 62 0.36 -1.78 10.35
N CYS A 63 -0.40 -2.89 10.36
CA CYS A 63 0.14 -4.23 10.51
C CYS A 63 1.12 -4.62 9.40
N LEU A 64 0.79 -4.33 8.14
CA LEU A 64 1.66 -4.64 7.00
C LEU A 64 2.87 -3.70 6.95
N THR A 65 2.69 -2.42 7.28
CA THR A 65 3.80 -1.46 7.34
C THR A 65 4.83 -1.86 8.39
N ILE A 66 4.40 -2.22 9.61
CA ILE A 66 5.35 -2.64 10.65
C ILE A 66 6.03 -3.97 10.31
N THR A 67 5.34 -4.88 9.64
CA THR A 67 5.90 -6.13 9.12
C THR A 67 6.99 -5.85 8.10
N ASN A 68 6.73 -4.95 7.14
CA ASN A 68 7.72 -4.53 6.14
C ASN A 68 8.95 -3.89 6.78
N ILE A 69 8.74 -2.99 7.76
CA ILE A 69 9.83 -2.33 8.49
C ILE A 69 10.66 -3.35 9.28
N ALA A 70 10.02 -4.33 9.94
CA ALA A 70 10.72 -5.39 10.66
C ALA A 70 11.63 -6.21 9.75
N CYS A 71 11.13 -6.63 8.59
CA CYS A 71 11.92 -7.34 7.59
C CYS A 71 13.08 -6.48 7.07
N TYR A 72 12.84 -5.18 6.85
CA TYR A 72 13.85 -4.25 6.38
C TYR A 72 14.96 -4.02 7.41
N GLU A 73 14.65 -3.77 8.68
CA GLU A 73 15.68 -3.51 9.69
C GLU A 73 16.61 -4.71 9.89
N VAL A 74 16.06 -5.93 9.84
CA VAL A 74 16.89 -7.14 9.87
C VAL A 74 17.74 -7.26 8.61
N LEU A 75 17.15 -7.11 7.42
CA LEU A 75 17.89 -7.17 6.14
C LEU A 75 19.00 -6.12 6.08
N LYS A 76 18.70 -4.88 6.45
CA LYS A 76 19.65 -3.77 6.50
C LYS A 76 20.85 -4.10 7.38
N SER A 77 20.61 -4.66 8.57
CA SER A 77 21.71 -5.07 9.46
C SER A 77 22.63 -6.13 8.83
N GLU A 78 22.11 -7.01 7.98
CA GLU A 78 22.88 -8.02 7.26
C GLU A 78 23.62 -7.44 6.04
N LEU A 79 23.01 -6.48 5.34
CA LEU A 79 23.63 -5.77 4.22
C LEU A 79 24.80 -4.90 4.70
N GLU A 80 24.64 -4.19 5.82
CA GLU A 80 25.67 -3.35 6.44
C GLU A 80 26.90 -4.17 6.83
N LYS A 81 26.72 -5.35 7.45
CA LYS A 81 27.84 -6.28 7.77
C LYS A 81 28.65 -6.71 6.56
N ARG A 82 28.05 -6.67 5.36
CA ARG A 82 28.64 -7.08 4.09
C ARG A 82 29.09 -5.90 3.24
N ASN A 83 28.95 -4.66 3.73
CA ASN A 83 29.18 -3.42 2.99
C ASN A 83 28.43 -3.39 1.65
N ILE A 84 27.17 -3.87 1.64
CA ILE A 84 26.31 -3.85 0.46
C ILE A 84 25.32 -2.70 0.57
N GLU A 85 25.34 -1.81 -0.41
CA GLU A 85 24.43 -0.66 -0.47
C GLU A 85 23.14 -0.97 -1.23
N ILE A 86 22.04 -0.38 -0.78
CA ILE A 86 20.75 -0.40 -1.47
C ILE A 86 20.75 0.73 -2.49
N SER A 87 20.49 0.38 -3.75
CA SER A 87 20.52 1.33 -4.86
C SER A 87 19.22 2.10 -4.99
N PHE A 88 18.07 1.44 -4.74
CA PHE A 88 16.75 2.07 -4.82
C PHE A 88 15.78 1.43 -3.83
N VAL A 89 14.80 2.21 -3.38
CA VAL A 89 13.60 1.72 -2.69
C VAL A 89 12.34 2.19 -3.39
N SER A 90 11.33 1.32 -3.41
CA SER A 90 9.97 1.67 -3.85
C SER A 90 8.99 0.77 -3.11
N GLY A 91 7.70 1.08 -3.20
CA GLY A 91 6.69 0.21 -2.60
C GLY A 91 5.37 0.30 -3.33
N HIS A 92 4.66 -0.81 -3.39
CA HIS A 92 3.39 -0.88 -4.10
C HIS A 92 2.28 -0.31 -3.21
N SER A 93 1.74 0.85 -3.59
CA SER A 93 0.68 1.54 -2.85
C SER A 93 1.03 1.73 -1.36
N LEU A 94 0.44 0.95 -0.44
CA LEU A 94 0.77 1.03 1.00
C LEU A 94 2.26 0.79 1.27
N GLY A 95 2.91 -0.08 0.50
CA GLY A 95 4.33 -0.38 0.66
C GLY A 95 5.21 0.87 0.49
N GLU A 96 4.71 1.91 -0.19
CA GLU A 96 5.42 3.18 -0.35
C GLU A 96 5.83 3.79 0.98
N TYR A 97 4.98 3.76 2.01
CA TYR A 97 5.30 4.29 3.33
C TYR A 97 6.42 3.49 4.03
N SER A 98 6.52 2.18 3.75
CA SER A 98 7.67 1.38 4.21
C SER A 98 8.96 1.77 3.47
N ALA A 99 8.86 2.10 2.18
CA ALA A 99 9.99 2.59 1.38
C ALA A 99 10.45 3.99 1.84
N LEU A 100 9.51 4.88 2.16
CA LEU A 100 9.79 6.21 2.71
C LEU A 100 10.48 6.13 4.07
N TYR A 101 10.06 5.21 4.93
CA TYR A 101 10.78 4.88 6.16
C TYR A 101 12.20 4.39 5.87
N ALA A 102 12.35 3.44 4.94
CA ALA A 102 13.66 2.87 4.58
C ALA A 102 14.64 3.95 4.07
N ALA A 103 14.14 4.88 3.26
CA ALA A 103 14.87 6.05 2.75
C ALA A 103 15.04 7.17 3.79
N LYS A 104 14.58 7.00 5.03
CA LYS A 104 14.59 8.00 6.11
C LYS A 104 13.82 9.30 5.80
N VAL A 105 12.93 9.28 4.81
CA VAL A 105 12.06 10.42 4.50
C VAL A 105 11.12 10.67 5.67
N LEU A 106 10.54 9.61 6.22
CA LEU A 106 9.67 9.63 7.40
C LEU A 106 10.32 8.90 8.59
N SER A 107 10.08 9.41 9.80
CA SER A 107 10.39 8.67 11.03
C SER A 107 9.46 7.46 11.21
N LEU A 108 9.75 6.57 12.16
CA LEU A 108 8.83 5.48 12.50
C LEU A 108 7.49 6.03 13.00
N GLU A 109 7.55 7.03 13.87
CA GLU A 109 6.41 7.72 14.45
C GLU A 109 5.52 8.34 13.36
N ASP A 110 6.10 9.08 12.43
CA ASP A 110 5.36 9.71 11.32
C ASP A 110 4.80 8.65 10.39
N THR A 111 5.60 7.62 10.05
CA THR A 111 5.16 6.51 9.19
C THR A 111 3.92 5.82 9.78
N LEU A 112 3.95 5.48 11.06
CA LEU A 112 2.82 4.83 11.74
C LEU A 112 1.61 5.76 11.85
N THR A 113 1.83 7.05 12.10
CA THR A 113 0.76 8.06 12.12
C THR A 113 0.05 8.15 10.77
N VAL A 114 0.83 8.26 9.69
CA VAL A 114 0.32 8.36 8.31
C VAL A 114 -0.50 7.14 7.94
N VAL A 115 0.05 5.94 8.08
CA VAL A 115 -0.65 4.72 7.61
C VAL A 115 -1.86 4.38 8.47
N LYS A 116 -1.86 4.76 9.76
CA LYS A 116 -3.03 4.65 10.63
C LYS A 116 -4.16 5.55 10.15
N GLU A 117 -3.87 6.84 9.93
CA GLU A 117 -4.89 7.79 9.47
C GLU A 117 -5.33 7.50 8.04
N ARG A 118 -4.41 7.11 7.16
CA ARG A 118 -4.74 6.63 5.81
C ARG A 118 -5.69 5.44 5.84
N GLY A 119 -5.40 4.45 6.70
CA GLY A 119 -6.26 3.30 6.95
C GLY A 119 -7.66 3.69 7.37
N ARG A 120 -7.77 4.59 8.36
CA ARG A 120 -9.05 5.11 8.86
C ARG A 120 -9.84 5.84 7.79
N LEU A 121 -9.21 6.80 7.09
CA LEU A 121 -9.87 7.62 6.06
C LEU A 121 -10.35 6.77 4.88
N MET A 122 -9.53 5.82 4.40
CA MET A 122 -9.93 4.92 3.32
C MET A 122 -11.07 3.98 3.73
N ASP A 123 -11.08 3.51 4.99
CA ASP A 123 -12.16 2.68 5.53
C ASP A 123 -13.47 3.47 5.65
N GLU A 124 -13.42 4.74 6.09
CA GLU A 124 -14.57 5.63 6.14
C GLU A 124 -15.17 5.90 4.76
N GLU A 125 -14.35 6.20 3.75
CA GLU A 125 -14.84 6.42 2.38
C GLU A 125 -15.44 5.15 1.78
N GLY A 126 -14.84 3.99 2.03
CA GLY A 126 -15.35 2.70 1.55
C GLY A 126 -16.77 2.39 2.04
N LYS A 127 -17.17 2.93 3.18
CA LYS A 127 -18.52 2.76 3.74
C LYS A 127 -19.57 3.66 3.10
N LYS A 128 -19.19 4.74 2.39
CA LYS A 128 -20.14 5.72 1.85
C LYS A 128 -20.82 5.28 0.56
N SER A 129 -20.13 4.49 -0.27
CA SER A 129 -20.66 4.10 -1.57
C SER A 129 -20.20 2.71 -1.99
N ALA A 130 -21.11 1.96 -2.62
CA ALA A 130 -20.77 0.67 -3.20
C ALA A 130 -19.76 0.86 -4.33
N SER A 131 -18.57 0.31 -4.14
CA SER A 131 -17.46 0.38 -5.08
C SER A 131 -16.70 -0.94 -5.08
N ALA A 132 -15.91 -1.19 -6.13
CA ALA A 132 -15.14 -2.42 -6.25
C ALA A 132 -13.83 -2.19 -7.00
N MET A 133 -12.93 -3.17 -6.88
CA MET A 133 -11.72 -3.26 -7.69
C MET A 133 -11.62 -4.64 -8.33
N TYR A 134 -11.15 -4.69 -9.58
CA TYR A 134 -10.90 -5.92 -10.32
C TYR A 134 -9.49 -5.92 -10.87
N ALA A 135 -8.73 -6.98 -10.60
CA ALA A 135 -7.51 -7.25 -11.34
C ALA A 135 -7.86 -7.78 -12.74
N ILE A 136 -7.24 -7.19 -13.74
CA ILE A 136 -7.38 -7.52 -15.15
C ILE A 136 -6.05 -8.10 -15.63
N ILE A 137 -6.07 -9.33 -16.12
CA ILE A 137 -4.86 -10.09 -16.49
C ILE A 137 -4.94 -10.52 -17.94
N GLY A 138 -3.88 -10.24 -18.70
CA GLY A 138 -3.71 -10.67 -20.09
C GLY A 138 -4.62 -9.97 -21.09
N PHE A 139 -5.17 -8.80 -20.76
CA PHE A 139 -6.02 -8.00 -21.65
C PHE A 139 -5.26 -6.79 -22.22
N PRO A 140 -5.46 -6.39 -23.49
CA PRO A 140 -4.76 -5.24 -24.07
C PRO A 140 -5.09 -3.94 -23.33
N LEU A 141 -4.06 -3.15 -22.99
CA LEU A 141 -4.26 -1.92 -22.22
C LEU A 141 -5.15 -0.91 -22.95
N ARG A 142 -4.93 -0.70 -24.25
CA ARG A 142 -5.71 0.25 -25.05
C ARG A 142 -7.20 -0.09 -25.04
N ASP A 143 -7.53 -1.37 -25.22
CA ASP A 143 -8.92 -1.83 -25.19
C ASP A 143 -9.53 -1.66 -23.78
N LEU A 144 -8.74 -1.87 -22.72
CA LEU A 144 -9.18 -1.61 -21.35
C LEU A 144 -9.49 -0.13 -21.13
N GLU A 145 -8.61 0.77 -21.58
CA GLU A 145 -8.77 2.22 -21.46
C GLU A 145 -10.01 2.70 -22.22
N ASP A 146 -10.26 2.17 -23.43
CA ASP A 146 -11.46 2.48 -24.21
C ASP A 146 -12.73 2.02 -23.48
N LEU A 147 -12.73 0.83 -22.88
CA LEU A 147 -13.84 0.34 -22.08
C LEU A 147 -14.09 1.20 -20.83
N VAL A 148 -13.02 1.56 -20.11
CA VAL A 148 -13.08 2.42 -18.92
C VAL A 148 -13.61 3.81 -19.29
N LYS A 149 -13.13 4.41 -20.39
CA LYS A 149 -13.59 5.71 -20.88
C LYS A 149 -15.06 5.70 -21.32
N SER A 150 -15.55 4.55 -21.80
CA SER A 150 -16.95 4.36 -22.19
C SER A 150 -17.89 4.05 -21.02
N ALA A 151 -17.39 3.99 -19.78
CA ALA A 151 -18.21 3.66 -18.62
C ALA A 151 -19.26 4.75 -18.33
N GLU A 152 -20.44 4.33 -17.89
CA GLU A 152 -21.58 5.21 -17.60
C GLU A 152 -21.41 6.02 -16.30
N ASP A 153 -20.49 5.61 -15.43
CA ASP A 153 -20.18 6.24 -14.14
C ASP A 153 -18.66 6.04 -13.87
N THR A 154 -18.19 6.50 -12.71
CA THR A 154 -16.79 6.53 -12.30
C THR A 154 -16.15 5.13 -12.36
N VAL A 155 -15.25 4.93 -13.31
CA VAL A 155 -14.33 3.81 -13.42
C VAL A 155 -12.98 4.36 -13.87
N VAL A 156 -11.88 3.87 -13.29
CA VAL A 156 -10.52 4.22 -13.68
C VAL A 156 -9.64 2.98 -13.73
N VAL A 157 -8.55 3.04 -14.49
CA VAL A 157 -7.42 2.11 -14.31
C VAL A 157 -6.62 2.58 -13.11
N ALA A 158 -6.85 1.93 -11.97
CA ALA A 158 -6.26 2.24 -10.67
C ALA A 158 -4.78 1.86 -10.58
N ASN A 159 -4.36 0.77 -11.22
CA ASN A 159 -2.98 0.30 -11.15
C ASN A 159 -2.50 -0.25 -12.48
N TYR A 160 -1.26 0.10 -12.83
CA TYR A 160 -0.49 -0.44 -13.95
C TYR A 160 0.64 -1.31 -13.37
N ASN A 161 0.32 -2.55 -12.98
CA ASN A 161 1.25 -3.39 -12.22
C ASN A 161 2.31 -4.06 -13.11
N SER A 162 1.95 -4.39 -14.34
CA SER A 162 2.86 -4.92 -15.35
C SER A 162 2.29 -4.70 -16.75
N PRO A 163 3.04 -4.96 -17.83
CA PRO A 163 2.52 -4.87 -19.20
C PRO A 163 1.27 -5.74 -19.48
N LYS A 164 0.95 -6.70 -18.59
CA LYS A 164 -0.18 -7.62 -18.75
C LYS A 164 -1.10 -7.67 -17.53
N GLN A 165 -0.88 -6.84 -16.51
CA GLN A 165 -1.70 -6.84 -15.30
C GLN A 165 -2.04 -5.41 -14.89
N PHE A 166 -3.33 -5.14 -14.88
CA PHE A 166 -3.92 -3.87 -14.49
C PHE A 166 -4.91 -4.09 -13.37
N VAL A 167 -5.32 -3.01 -12.72
CA VAL A 167 -6.46 -3.03 -11.80
C VAL A 167 -7.39 -1.91 -12.22
N ILE A 168 -8.67 -2.21 -12.37
CA ILE A 168 -9.70 -1.18 -12.46
C ILE A 168 -10.37 -1.00 -11.11
N SER A 169 -10.74 0.23 -10.80
CA SER A 169 -11.57 0.55 -9.63
C SER A 169 -12.66 1.54 -10.01
N GLY A 170 -13.77 1.51 -9.27
CA GLY A 170 -14.87 2.39 -9.56
C GLY A 170 -16.14 2.06 -8.80
N LYS A 171 -17.21 2.77 -9.15
CA LYS A 171 -18.51 2.66 -8.53
C LYS A 171 -19.28 1.46 -9.08
N VAL A 172 -20.00 0.76 -8.20
CA VAL A 172 -20.95 -0.29 -8.59
C VAL A 172 -22.26 0.38 -9.07
N PRO A 173 -22.86 -0.05 -10.18
CA PRO A 173 -22.53 -1.22 -10.99
C PRO A 173 -21.57 -0.96 -12.18
N ALA A 174 -21.12 0.27 -12.41
CA ALA A 174 -20.33 0.62 -13.60
C ALA A 174 -19.03 -0.19 -13.73
N VAL A 175 -18.26 -0.34 -12.64
CA VAL A 175 -17.02 -1.14 -12.64
C VAL A 175 -17.29 -2.62 -12.91
N ASP A 176 -18.41 -3.16 -12.39
CA ASP A 176 -18.81 -4.55 -12.63
C ASP A 176 -19.14 -4.77 -14.12
N LYS A 177 -19.84 -3.82 -14.76
CA LYS A 177 -20.12 -3.86 -16.21
C LYS A 177 -18.83 -3.85 -17.04
N VAL A 178 -17.85 -3.02 -16.68
CA VAL A 178 -16.55 -2.98 -17.38
C VAL A 178 -15.81 -4.30 -17.22
N ALA A 179 -15.75 -4.85 -16.00
CA ALA A 179 -15.11 -6.13 -15.73
C ALA A 179 -15.75 -7.28 -16.53
N GLU A 180 -17.08 -7.35 -16.59
CA GLU A 180 -17.78 -8.37 -17.38
C GLU A 180 -17.55 -8.20 -18.90
N LYS A 181 -17.48 -6.97 -19.42
CA LYS A 181 -17.09 -6.73 -20.82
C LYS A 181 -15.69 -7.26 -21.13
N VAL A 182 -14.70 -6.99 -20.25
CA VAL A 182 -13.34 -7.52 -20.38
C VAL A 182 -13.35 -9.05 -20.42
N LYS A 183 -14.10 -9.68 -19.51
CA LYS A 183 -14.25 -11.13 -19.46
C LYS A 183 -14.86 -11.71 -20.74
N ASN A 184 -15.90 -11.08 -21.27
CA ASN A 184 -16.56 -11.51 -22.51
C ASN A 184 -15.64 -11.37 -23.74
N LEU A 185 -14.68 -10.45 -23.70
CA LEU A 185 -13.64 -10.27 -24.72
C LEU A 185 -12.40 -11.16 -24.49
N GLY A 186 -12.46 -12.11 -23.55
CA GLY A 186 -11.40 -13.10 -23.31
C GLY A 186 -10.35 -12.70 -22.28
N GLY A 187 -10.50 -11.55 -21.62
CA GLY A 187 -9.63 -11.14 -20.52
C GLY A 187 -9.91 -11.93 -19.23
N LYS A 188 -8.88 -12.19 -18.42
CA LYS A 188 -9.07 -12.78 -17.10
C LYS A 188 -9.33 -11.68 -16.07
N ILE A 189 -10.42 -11.83 -15.31
CA ILE A 189 -10.78 -10.90 -14.23
C ILE A 189 -10.74 -11.59 -12.86
N VAL A 190 -10.32 -10.85 -11.83
CA VAL A 190 -10.38 -11.28 -10.42
C VAL A 190 -10.91 -10.13 -9.57
N LYS A 191 -12.07 -10.33 -8.94
CA LYS A 191 -12.60 -9.34 -7.97
C LYS A 191 -11.71 -9.32 -6.74
N LEU A 192 -11.20 -8.14 -6.38
CA LEU A 192 -10.34 -7.97 -5.22
C LEU A 192 -11.18 -7.90 -3.94
N LYS A 193 -10.69 -8.53 -2.87
CA LYS A 193 -11.31 -8.51 -1.54
C LYS A 193 -10.90 -7.23 -0.79
N VAL A 194 -11.38 -6.09 -1.27
CA VAL A 194 -11.12 -4.77 -0.70
C VAL A 194 -12.42 -4.06 -0.37
N SER A 195 -12.37 -3.14 0.59
CA SER A 195 -13.56 -2.43 1.09
C SER A 195 -13.99 -1.24 0.23
N ALA A 196 -13.18 -0.80 -0.74
CA ALA A 196 -13.52 0.31 -1.61
C ALA A 196 -12.81 0.24 -2.98
N GLY A 197 -13.30 1.04 -3.92
CA GLY A 197 -12.62 1.37 -5.17
C GLY A 197 -11.46 2.35 -4.95
N PHE A 198 -10.35 1.89 -4.36
CA PHE A 198 -9.17 2.72 -4.10
C PHE A 198 -8.52 3.24 -5.39
N HIS A 199 -7.66 4.26 -5.26
CA HIS A 199 -6.97 4.92 -6.40
C HIS A 199 -7.95 5.42 -7.46
N SER A 200 -9.07 5.99 -7.03
CA SER A 200 -10.10 6.58 -7.89
C SER A 200 -10.60 7.90 -7.33
N PRO A 201 -11.33 8.70 -8.13
CA PRO A 201 -12.00 9.91 -7.65
C PRO A 201 -12.93 9.70 -6.45
N LEU A 202 -13.36 8.46 -6.19
CA LEU A 202 -14.17 8.13 -5.01
C LEU A 202 -13.44 8.40 -3.68
N MET A 203 -12.10 8.51 -3.70
CA MET A 203 -11.30 8.80 -2.50
C MET A 203 -11.08 10.30 -2.27
N LYS A 204 -11.73 11.20 -3.03
CA LYS A 204 -11.43 12.64 -2.99
C LYS A 204 -11.60 13.27 -1.61
N GLU A 205 -12.61 12.86 -0.85
CA GLU A 205 -12.81 13.37 0.52
C GLU A 205 -11.73 12.86 1.49
N ALA A 206 -11.29 11.60 1.34
CA ALA A 206 -10.15 11.07 2.09
C ALA A 206 -8.88 11.83 1.73
N GLU A 207 -8.62 12.09 0.45
CA GLU A 207 -7.45 12.85 -0.04
C GLU A 207 -7.35 14.22 0.64
N VAL A 208 -8.45 14.99 0.67
CA VAL A 208 -8.47 16.32 1.29
C VAL A 208 -8.15 16.27 2.79
N LYS A 209 -8.70 15.29 3.51
CA LYS A 209 -8.42 15.11 4.94
C LYS A 209 -6.99 14.61 5.16
N PHE A 210 -6.51 13.75 4.28
CA PHE A 210 -5.19 13.15 4.36
C PHE A 210 -4.08 14.16 4.12
N ASN A 211 -4.25 15.09 3.18
CA ASN A 211 -3.28 16.18 2.95
C ASN A 211 -2.98 16.98 4.23
N LYS A 212 -3.99 17.24 5.07
CA LYS A 212 -3.79 17.92 6.36
C LYS A 212 -2.91 17.14 7.32
N ILE A 213 -2.97 15.81 7.27
CA ILE A 213 -2.10 14.93 8.06
C ILE A 213 -0.70 14.96 7.46
N LEU A 214 -0.54 14.88 6.14
CA LEU A 214 0.78 14.96 5.50
C LEU A 214 1.47 16.32 5.78
N ASP A 215 0.69 17.40 5.86
CA ASP A 215 1.16 18.74 6.19
C ASP A 215 1.71 18.88 7.61
N SER A 216 1.25 18.05 8.55
CA SER A 216 1.68 18.11 9.94
C SER A 216 2.99 17.37 10.21
N LEU A 217 3.55 16.69 9.20
CA LEU A 217 4.70 15.81 9.36
C LEU A 217 5.97 16.44 8.79
N TYR A 218 7.08 15.89 9.23
CA TYR A 218 8.39 16.27 8.73
C TYR A 218 8.85 15.32 7.63
N TRP A 219 9.25 15.88 6.49
CA TRP A 219 9.66 15.14 5.31
C TRP A 219 11.12 15.44 5.01
N ASN A 220 12.00 14.46 5.26
CA ASN A 220 13.42 14.58 4.95
C ASN A 220 13.68 14.26 3.49
N ASP A 221 14.80 14.76 2.96
CA ASP A 221 15.30 14.26 1.69
C ASP A 221 15.75 12.80 1.83
N PRO A 222 15.46 11.94 0.84
CA PRO A 222 15.75 10.52 0.91
C PRO A 222 17.25 10.25 0.93
N VAL A 223 17.71 9.40 1.85
CA VAL A 223 19.11 8.92 1.89
C VAL A 223 19.36 7.71 1.00
N ILE A 224 18.29 7.10 0.49
CA ILE A 224 18.31 6.05 -0.54
C ILE A 224 17.37 6.52 -1.65
N PRO A 225 17.78 6.52 -2.93
CA PRO A 225 16.91 6.89 -4.04
C PRO A 225 15.54 6.21 -3.98
N PHE A 226 14.48 7.02 -3.97
CA PHE A 226 13.09 6.56 -3.82
C PHE A 226 12.34 6.72 -5.15
N VAL A 227 11.63 5.67 -5.59
CA VAL A 227 10.81 5.70 -6.80
C VAL A 227 9.33 5.80 -6.44
N SER A 228 8.70 6.91 -6.84
CA SER A 228 7.31 7.25 -6.52
C SER A 228 6.29 6.48 -7.36
N ASN A 229 5.18 6.05 -6.74
CA ASN A 229 4.05 5.47 -7.46
C ASN A 229 3.33 6.47 -8.37
N ILE A 230 3.42 7.78 -8.10
CA ILE A 230 2.71 8.81 -8.87
C ILE A 230 3.44 9.11 -10.17
N THR A 231 4.75 9.34 -10.10
CA THR A 231 5.55 9.78 -11.25
C THR A 231 6.21 8.61 -11.99
N GLY A 232 6.38 7.46 -11.33
CA GLY A 232 7.16 6.33 -11.84
C GLY A 232 8.65 6.65 -11.99
N LYS A 233 9.12 7.70 -11.31
CA LYS A 233 10.48 8.23 -11.41
C LYS A 233 11.12 8.33 -10.03
N GLU A 234 12.43 8.45 -10.03
CA GLU A 234 13.21 8.77 -8.84
C GLU A 234 12.87 10.19 -8.34
N GLU A 235 12.63 10.31 -7.04
CA GLU A 235 12.45 11.58 -6.34
C GLU A 235 13.57 11.75 -5.31
N THR A 236 14.17 12.95 -5.30
CA THR A 236 15.34 13.26 -4.45
C THR A 236 15.05 14.31 -3.39
N SER A 237 13.81 14.79 -3.27
CA SER A 237 13.43 15.80 -2.28
C SER A 237 12.21 15.38 -1.48
N GLY A 238 12.31 15.45 -0.15
CA GLY A 238 11.19 15.20 0.76
C GLY A 238 10.00 16.13 0.49
N THR A 239 10.26 17.35 0.03
CA THR A 239 9.21 18.33 -0.31
C THR A 239 8.45 17.95 -1.59
N ILE A 240 9.12 17.33 -2.57
CA ILE A 240 8.47 16.86 -3.81
C ILE A 240 7.71 15.55 -3.55
N ILE A 241 8.24 14.71 -2.65
CA ILE A 241 7.63 13.45 -2.26
C ILE A 241 6.32 13.65 -1.48
N LYS A 242 6.26 14.69 -0.63
CA LYS A 242 5.08 15.06 0.15
C LYS A 242 3.88 15.38 -0.74
#